data_AF-A0A511X8X2-F1
#
_entry.id   AF-A0A511X8X2-F1
#
_cell.length_a   1.000
_cell.length_b   1.000
_cell.length_c   1.000
_cell.angle_alpha   90.00
_cell.angle_beta   90.00
_cell.angle_gamma   90.00
#
_symmetry.space_group_name_H-M   'P 1'
#
loop_
_entity.id
_entity.type
_entity.pdbx_description
1 polymer ?
#
loop_
_entity_poly.entity_id
_entity_poly.type
_entity_poly.pdbx_seq_one_letter_code
_entity_poly.pdbx_strand_id
1 'polypeptide(L)' 'MGLLRANVPYDVICTWDPRLRAAALVVAGQLDGGVYNWESGTWADGAGT' A
#
# COMPACT_ATOMS: atom_id res chain seq x y z
N MET A 1 7.68 6.96 10.98
CA MET A 1 7.04 5.64 10.97
C MET A 1 5.60 5.84 10.53
N GLY A 2 5.30 5.78 9.23
CA GLY A 2 3.94 5.97 8.73
C GLY A 2 3.14 4.69 8.94
N LEU A 3 1.97 4.80 9.57
CA LEU A 3 1.00 3.71 9.63
C LEU A 3 0.22 3.71 8.31
N LEU A 4 0.07 2.54 7.69
CA LEU A 4 -1.00 2.35 6.71
C LEU A 4 -2.34 2.46 7.46
N ARG A 5 -3.43 2.88 6.79
CA ARG A 5 -4.78 2.96 7.38
C ARG A 5 -5.25 1.68 8.09
N ALA A 6 -4.63 0.54 7.79
CA ALA A 6 -4.86 -0.74 8.47
C ALA A 6 -4.31 -0.82 9.92
N ASN A 7 -3.70 0.24 10.47
CA ASN A 7 -3.05 0.25 11.80
C ASN A 7 -1.93 -0.80 11.98
N VAL A 8 -1.32 -1.26 10.88
CA VAL A 8 -0.21 -2.20 10.93
C VAL A 8 1.11 -1.43 10.84
N PRO A 9 2.04 -1.63 11.78
CA PRO A 9 3.38 -1.02 11.71
C PRO A 9 4.15 -1.46 10.47
N TYR A 10 4.85 -0.54 9.82
CA TYR A 10 5.59 -0.80 8.58
C TYR A 10 6.68 -1.87 8.76
N ASP A 11 7.34 -1.89 9.92
CA ASP A 11 8.32 -2.88 10.32
C ASP A 11 7.74 -4.30 10.37
N VAL A 12 6.49 -4.46 10.82
CA VAL A 12 5.79 -5.75 10.80
C VAL A 12 5.54 -6.21 9.38
N ILE A 13 5.11 -5.31 8.49
CA ILE A 13 4.88 -5.60 7.07
C ILE A 13 6.17 -6.04 6.35
N CYS A 14 7.32 -5.48 6.74
CA CYS A 14 8.62 -5.87 6.20
C CYS A 14 9.02 -7.31 6.54
N THR A 15 8.46 -7.91 7.61
CA THR A 15 8.70 -9.31 7.98
C THR A 15 7.84 -10.31 7.23
N TRP A 16 6.81 -9.85 6.51
CA TRP A 16 5.91 -10.74 5.79
C TRP A 16 6.54 -11.31 4.54
N ASP A 17 6.00 -12.45 4.09
CA ASP A 17 6.33 -13.01 2.80
C ASP A 17 6.21 -11.94 1.69
N PRO A 18 7.17 -11.86 0.74
CA PRO A 18 7.20 -10.81 -0.27
C PRO A 18 5.91 -10.67 -1.09
N ARG A 19 5.19 -11.77 -1.35
CA ARG A 19 3.92 -11.76 -2.09
C ARG A 19 2.80 -11.18 -1.22
N LEU A 20 2.79 -11.54 0.05
CA LEU A 20 1.81 -11.07 1.03
C LEU A 20 2.00 -9.57 1.32
N ARG A 21 3.25 -9.12 1.40
CA ARG A 21 3.62 -7.70 1.49
C ARG A 21 3.16 -6.90 0.27
N ALA A 22 3.40 -7.40 -0.94
CA ALA A 22 2.95 -6.74 -2.16
C ALA A 22 1.42 -6.62 -2.20
N ALA A 23 0.70 -7.68 -1.86
CA ALA A 23 -0.76 -7.66 -1.78
C ALA A 23 -1.28 -6.66 -0.72
N ALA A 24 -0.65 -6.62 0.47
CA ALA A 24 -1.02 -5.69 1.53
C ALA A 24 -0.83 -4.23 1.14
N LEU A 25 0.26 -3.90 0.43
CA LEU A 25 0.50 -2.56 -0.09
C LEU A 25 -0.54 -2.16 -1.16
N VAL A 26 -0.92 -3.10 -2.03
CA VAL A 26 -1.98 -2.88 -3.04
C VAL A 26 -3.32 -2.61 -2.38
N VAL A 27 -3.70 -3.41 -1.38
CA VAL A 27 -4.97 -3.22 -0.66
C VAL A 27 -4.96 -1.91 0.14
N ALA A 28 -3.87 -1.61 0.84
CA ALA A 28 -3.76 -0.38 1.62
C ALA A 28 -3.84 0.87 0.74
N GLY A 29 -3.09 0.91 -0.37
CA GLY A 29 -3.15 2.04 -1.28
C GLY A 29 -4.52 2.19 -1.94
N GLN A 30 -5.25 1.10 -2.25
CA GLN A 30 -6.64 1.17 -2.70
C GLN A 30 -7.59 1.74 -1.62
N LEU A 31 -7.42 1.34 -0.36
CA LEU A 31 -8.21 1.88 0.76
C LEU A 31 -7.90 3.35 1.07
N ASP A 32 -6.70 3.82 0.71
CA ASP A 32 -6.30 5.22 0.77
C ASP A 32 -6.82 6.04 -0.44
N GLY A 33 -7.53 5.39 -1.38
CA GLY A 33 -8.03 6.02 -2.59
C GLY A 33 -7.00 6.06 -3.72
N GLY A 34 -5.79 5.54 -3.51
CA GLY A 34 -4.76 5.44 -4.54
C GLY A 34 -5.07 4.40 -5.61
N VAL A 35 -4.64 4.69 -6.84
CA VAL A 35 -4.68 3.77 -7.97
C VAL A 35 -3.24 3.37 -8.31
N TYR A 36 -2.95 2.07 -8.24
CA TYR A 36 -1.63 1.55 -8.62
C TYR A 36 -1.52 1.38 -10.14
N ASN A 37 -0.52 2.02 -10.74
CA ASN A 37 -0.19 1.84 -12.15
C ASN A 37 0.82 0.70 -12.31
N TRP A 38 0.38 -0.40 -12.94
CA TRP A 38 1.21 -1.58 -13.17
C TRP A 38 2.29 -1.41 -14.22
N GLU A 39 2.11 -0.50 -15.18
CA GLU A 39 3.09 -0.25 -16.26
C GLU A 39 4.28 0.55 -15.75
N SER A 40 4.04 1.55 -14.89
CA SER A 40 5.08 2.39 -14.31
C SER A 40 5.56 1.94 -12.92
N GLY A 41 4.83 1.03 -12.26
CA GLY A 41 5.12 0.60 -10.90
C GLY A 41 4.94 1.69 -9.84
N THR A 42 4.07 2.67 -10.11
CA THR A 42 3.89 3.86 -9.26
C THR A 42 2.45 3.96 -8.75
N TRP A 43 2.31 4.53 -7.55
CA TRP A 43 1.01 4.91 -6.99
C TRP A 43 0.62 6.31 -7.47
N ALA A 44 -0.61 6.46 -7.95
CA ALA A 44 -1.25 7.74 -8.18
C ALA A 44 -2.33 7.96 -7.11
N ASP A 45 -2.45 9.18 -6.59
CA ASP A 45 -3.57 9.52 -5.71
C ASP A 45 -4.86 9.52 -6.54
N GLY A 46 -5.82 8.65 -6.20
CA GLY A 46 -7.16 8.73 -6.76
C GLY A 46 -7.91 9.84 -6.04
N ALA A 47 -7.78 11.03 -6.62
CA ALA A 47 -8.32 12.32 -6.22
C ALA A 47 -9.40 12.33 -5.11
N GLY A 48 -9.07 13.04 -4.02
CA GLY A 48 -10.00 13.38 -2.96
C GLY A 48 -9.67 14.66 -2.16
N THR A 49 -8.74 15.51 -2.62
CA THR A 49 -8.62 16.98 -2.44
C THR A 49 -7.45 17.49 -3.27
#